data_AF-A0A673NA27-F1
#
_entry.id   AF-A0A673NA27-F1
#
_cell.length_a   1.000
_cell.length_b   1.000
_cell.length_c   1.000
_cell.angle_alpha   90.00
_cell.angle_beta   90.00
_cell.angle_gamma   90.00
#
_symmetry.space_group_name_H-M   'P 1'
#
loop_
_entity.id
_entity.type
_entity.pdbx_description
1 polymer ?
#
loop_
_entity_poly.entity_id
_entity_poly.type
_entity_poly.pdbx_seq_one_letter_code
_entity_poly.pdbx_strand_id
1 'polypeptide(L)'
;MSDIIPLSAKEEQKPHEDVKERVGKYNSRVLSDAQTSCPDHTTCCHIAQTNKWGCCPLPNAVCCTDGEHCCPANYKCDVTRVSCIKGDVVIPWYNKISAQNTPAPSLNLDAVTCDEQSSCSADSTCCYLSTGERGCCPLPEAVCCPDREHCCPKDYNCGTQKKKFFVSVFFFYPYNKNHCCPMLF
;
A
#
# COMPACT_ATOMS: atom_id res chain seq x y z
N MET A 1 -39.18 44.45 -13.49
CA MET A 1 -38.21 44.57 -12.39
C MET A 1 -38.06 43.19 -11.74
N SER A 2 -36.98 42.44 -11.98
CA SER A 2 -35.72 42.40 -11.16
C SER A 2 -35.99 41.96 -9.71
N ASP A 3 -35.34 40.98 -9.05
CA ASP A 3 -34.13 40.15 -9.21
C ASP A 3 -34.33 38.89 -8.30
N ILE A 4 -33.97 37.65 -8.67
CA ILE A 4 -32.71 36.90 -8.39
C ILE A 4 -32.27 36.83 -6.88
N ILE A 5 -32.44 35.62 -6.27
CA ILE A 5 -31.56 34.85 -5.30
C ILE A 5 -31.32 35.48 -3.88
N PRO A 6 -31.30 34.73 -2.73
CA PRO A 6 -30.50 33.52 -2.53
C PRO A 6 -31.05 32.33 -1.71
N LEU A 7 -30.48 31.16 -2.05
CA LEU A 7 -30.27 30.03 -1.14
C LEU A 7 -29.40 30.49 0.04
N SER A 8 -29.78 30.16 1.28
CA SER A 8 -28.79 29.94 2.34
C SER A 8 -29.37 29.20 3.54
N ALA A 9 -28.59 28.19 3.97
CA ALA A 9 -28.41 27.68 5.34
C ALA A 9 -29.66 27.16 6.08
N LYS A 10 -29.65 25.98 6.69
CA LYS A 10 -28.65 25.58 7.69
C LYS A 10 -28.43 24.06 7.68
N GLU A 11 -27.14 23.72 7.67
CA GLU A 11 -26.60 22.42 8.02
C GLU A 11 -26.99 22.06 9.45
N GLU A 12 -27.51 20.85 9.66
CA GLU A 12 -27.55 20.23 10.97
C GLU A 12 -26.37 19.23 11.02
N GLN A 13 -25.24 19.72 11.53
CA GLN A 13 -24.03 18.94 11.75
C GLN A 13 -24.24 18.00 12.94
N LYS A 14 -24.29 16.69 12.68
CA LYS A 14 -24.21 15.67 13.73
C LYS A 14 -22.73 15.41 14.06
N PRO A 15 -22.35 15.30 15.36
CA PRO A 15 -20.95 15.20 15.77
C PRO A 15 -20.31 13.91 15.24
N HIS A 16 -19.18 14.05 14.55
CA HIS A 16 -18.34 12.91 14.20
C HIS A 16 -17.55 12.55 15.46
N GLU A 17 -17.83 11.38 16.02
CA GLU A 17 -17.12 10.84 17.17
C GLU A 17 -15.62 10.71 16.86
N ASP A 18 -14.85 11.14 17.84
CA ASP A 18 -13.40 11.21 17.88
C ASP A 18 -12.81 9.78 17.95
N VAL A 19 -12.61 9.14 16.80
CA VAL A 19 -11.74 7.96 16.74
C VAL A 19 -10.31 8.48 16.71
N LYS A 20 -9.75 8.61 17.92
CA LYS A 20 -8.35 8.87 18.19
C LYS A 20 -7.49 7.75 17.62
N GLU A 21 -7.23 7.82 16.32
CA GLU A 21 -6.23 6.98 15.68
C GLU A 21 -4.85 7.51 16.05
N ARG A 22 -4.00 6.63 16.55
CA ARG A 22 -2.60 6.95 16.86
C ARG A 22 -1.90 7.19 15.53
N VAL A 23 -1.89 8.43 15.06
CA VAL A 23 -1.12 8.89 13.90
C VAL A 23 0.36 8.80 14.25
N GLY A 24 0.93 7.60 14.12
CA GLY A 24 2.29 7.46 13.67
C GLY A 24 2.34 8.08 12.28
N LYS A 25 3.16 9.12 12.12
CA LYS A 25 3.37 9.93 10.91
C LYS A 25 3.61 9.05 9.67
N TYR A 26 2.54 8.61 9.01
CA TYR A 26 2.63 7.95 7.72
C TYR A 26 2.92 9.07 6.72
N ASN A 27 4.21 9.25 6.38
CA ASN A 27 4.54 9.95 5.15
C ASN A 27 3.98 9.05 4.04
N SER A 28 2.76 9.30 3.58
CA SER A 28 2.29 8.54 2.42
C SER A 28 3.23 8.89 1.25
N ARG A 29 3.58 7.84 0.52
CA ARG A 29 4.60 7.87 -0.52
C ARG A 29 3.98 7.25 -1.75
N VAL A 30 4.17 7.90 -2.89
CA VAL A 30 3.74 7.39 -4.19
C VAL A 30 4.86 6.50 -4.71
N LEU A 31 4.57 5.22 -4.99
CA LEU A 31 5.53 4.30 -5.57
C LEU A 31 5.81 4.69 -7.02
N SER A 32 7.08 4.95 -7.34
CA SER A 32 7.55 5.20 -8.69
C SER A 32 7.85 3.89 -9.41
N ASP A 33 8.51 2.98 -8.70
CA ASP A 33 8.72 1.58 -9.07
C ASP A 33 8.83 0.70 -7.80
N ALA A 34 9.35 -0.52 -7.94
CA ALA A 34 9.52 -1.44 -6.80
C ALA A 34 10.54 -0.96 -5.75
N GLN A 35 11.46 -0.08 -6.11
CA GLN A 35 12.62 0.31 -5.29
C GLN A 35 12.70 1.81 -5.02
N THR A 36 11.80 2.61 -5.58
CA THR A 36 11.82 4.07 -5.50
C THR A 36 10.43 4.64 -5.29
N SER A 37 10.36 5.70 -4.49
CA SER A 37 9.14 6.39 -4.13
C SER A 37 9.33 7.88 -4.05
N CYS A 38 8.24 8.61 -4.23
CA CYS A 38 8.17 10.04 -4.08
C CYS A 38 7.26 10.42 -2.91
N PRO A 39 7.46 11.61 -2.30
CA PRO A 39 6.58 12.10 -1.24
C PRO A 39 5.12 12.22 -1.71
N ASP A 40 4.18 12.31 -0.78
CA ASP A 40 2.80 12.62 -1.12
C ASP A 40 2.65 13.87 -1.99
N HIS A 41 1.59 13.86 -2.80
CA HIS A 41 1.21 14.96 -3.70
C HIS A 41 2.29 15.36 -4.72
N THR A 42 3.24 14.46 -5.00
CA THR A 42 4.25 14.61 -6.04
C THR A 42 3.92 13.72 -7.25
N THR A 43 4.60 13.96 -8.37
CA THR A 43 4.49 13.12 -9.57
C THR A 43 5.81 12.40 -9.83
N CYS A 44 5.76 11.09 -10.01
CA CYS A 44 6.92 10.27 -10.34
C CYS A 44 7.26 10.45 -11.83
N CYS A 45 8.50 10.86 -12.13
CA CYS A 45 8.99 11.09 -13.47
C CYS A 45 10.19 10.18 -13.77
N HIS A 46 10.07 9.37 -14.81
CA HIS A 46 11.16 8.53 -15.29
C HIS A 46 12.18 9.36 -16.08
N ILE A 47 13.46 9.21 -15.75
CA ILE A 47 14.60 9.88 -16.38
C ILE A 47 15.27 8.90 -17.33
N ALA A 48 14.83 8.89 -18.59
CA ALA A 48 15.25 7.89 -19.58
C ALA A 48 16.77 7.80 -19.79
N GLN A 49 17.49 8.93 -19.68
CA GLN A 49 18.94 8.97 -19.88
C GLN A 49 19.73 8.18 -18.84
N THR A 50 19.21 8.08 -17.61
CA THR A 50 19.89 7.43 -16.48
C THR A 50 19.17 6.18 -15.98
N ASN A 51 17.99 5.85 -16.54
CA ASN A 51 17.07 4.83 -16.03
C ASN A 51 16.78 4.98 -14.53
N LYS A 52 16.62 6.22 -14.07
CA LYS A 52 16.29 6.55 -12.67
C LYS A 52 14.95 7.27 -12.59
N TRP A 53 14.45 7.43 -11.36
CA TRP A 53 13.24 8.19 -11.07
C TRP A 53 13.58 9.51 -10.37
N GLY A 54 12.84 10.56 -10.74
CA GLY A 54 12.79 11.84 -10.05
C GLY A 54 11.35 12.18 -9.67
N CYS A 55 11.20 12.99 -8.64
CA CYS A 55 9.92 13.42 -8.09
C CYS A 55 9.67 14.88 -8.45
N CYS A 56 8.58 15.14 -9.15
CA CYS A 56 8.11 16.49 -9.35
C CYS A 56 7.32 16.96 -8.14
N PRO A 57 7.65 18.12 -7.54
CA PRO A 57 6.97 18.65 -6.36
C PRO A 57 5.55 19.18 -6.65
N LEU A 58 4.96 18.73 -7.76
CA LEU A 58 3.64 19.10 -8.23
C LEU A 58 2.83 17.82 -8.49
N PRO A 59 1.53 17.82 -8.17
CA PRO A 59 0.65 16.73 -8.55
C PRO A 59 0.33 16.79 -10.05
N ASN A 60 0.20 15.63 -10.69
CA ASN A 60 -0.11 15.48 -12.11
C ASN A 60 0.81 16.29 -13.04
N ALA A 61 2.10 16.36 -12.69
CA ALA A 61 3.09 17.13 -13.43
C ALA A 61 3.40 16.50 -14.79
N VAL A 62 3.78 17.34 -15.75
CA VAL A 62 4.33 16.92 -17.03
C VAL A 62 5.84 16.77 -16.89
N CYS A 63 6.35 15.55 -17.08
CA CYS A 63 7.78 15.25 -17.02
C CYS A 63 8.48 15.75 -18.29
N CYS A 64 9.41 16.68 -18.15
CA CYS A 64 10.20 17.17 -19.27
C CYS A 64 11.30 16.16 -19.65
N THR A 65 11.65 16.12 -20.94
CA THR A 65 12.58 15.15 -21.55
C THR A 65 14.05 15.46 -21.28
N ASP A 66 14.33 16.66 -20.79
CA ASP A 66 15.65 17.09 -20.30
C ASP A 66 16.15 16.21 -19.13
N GLY A 67 15.22 15.58 -18.40
CA GLY A 67 15.53 14.66 -17.32
C GLY A 67 15.54 15.31 -15.94
N GLU A 68 15.66 16.62 -15.83
CA GLU A 68 15.81 17.32 -14.54
C GLU A 68 14.60 18.18 -14.17
N HIS A 69 13.78 18.59 -15.13
CA HIS A 69 12.70 19.54 -14.89
C HIS A 69 11.30 18.98 -15.16
N CYS A 70 10.28 19.67 -14.67
CA CYS A 70 8.88 19.38 -14.96
C CYS A 70 7.99 20.60 -14.91
N CYS A 71 6.82 20.44 -15.52
CA CYS A 71 5.81 21.48 -15.63
C CYS A 71 4.52 21.10 -14.91
N PRO A 72 3.72 22.09 -14.49
CA PRO A 72 2.38 21.81 -13.97
C PRO A 72 1.50 21.12 -15.02
N ALA A 73 0.42 20.49 -14.55
CA ALA A 73 -0.59 19.91 -15.43
C ALA A 73 -1.06 20.93 -16.49
N ASN A 74 -1.20 20.47 -17.73
CA ASN A 74 -1.62 21.26 -18.90
C ASN A 74 -0.61 22.31 -19.41
N TYR A 75 0.62 22.30 -18.91
CA TYR A 75 1.72 23.07 -19.51
C TYR A 75 2.58 22.15 -20.40
N LYS A 76 3.20 22.74 -21.41
CA LYS A 76 4.20 22.08 -22.26
C LYS A 76 5.60 22.54 -21.86
N CYS A 77 6.55 21.61 -21.85
CA CYS A 77 7.96 21.93 -21.63
C CYS A 77 8.53 22.60 -22.89
N ASP A 78 9.14 23.77 -22.71
CA ASP A 78 9.99 24.41 -23.70
C ASP A 78 11.43 24.42 -23.17
N VAL A 79 12.21 23.43 -23.62
CA VAL A 79 13.62 23.25 -23.25
C VAL A 79 14.51 24.37 -23.79
N THR A 80 14.11 25.04 -24.88
CA THR A 80 14.90 26.14 -25.47
C THR A 80 14.77 27.41 -24.65
N ARG A 81 13.58 27.64 -24.07
CA ARG A 81 13.26 28.79 -23.23
C ARG A 81 13.38 28.50 -21.74
N VAL A 82 13.72 27.26 -21.35
CA VAL A 82 13.88 26.86 -19.94
C VAL A 82 12.57 27.15 -19.17
N SER A 83 11.43 26.80 -19.77
CA SER A 83 10.12 27.26 -19.28
C SER A 83 8.97 26.30 -19.59
N CYS A 84 7.86 26.52 -18.90
CA CYS A 84 6.59 25.86 -19.13
C CYS A 84 5.63 26.83 -19.81
N ILE A 85 5.06 26.41 -20.94
CA ILE A 85 4.18 27.25 -21.76
C ILE A 85 2.76 26.70 -21.81
N LYS A 86 1.77 27.60 -21.69
CA LYS A 86 0.35 27.31 -21.90
C LYS A 86 -0.33 28.53 -22.52
N GLY A 87 -0.57 28.48 -23.84
CA GLY A 87 -1.00 29.66 -24.59
C GLY A 87 0.06 30.77 -24.48
N ASP A 88 -0.37 31.96 -24.09
CA ASP A 88 0.52 33.12 -23.89
C ASP A 88 1.19 33.15 -22.50
N VAL A 89 0.84 32.20 -21.61
CA VAL A 89 1.41 32.13 -20.26
C VAL A 89 2.72 31.34 -20.29
N VAL A 90 3.81 32.01 -19.91
CA VAL A 90 5.15 31.43 -19.76
C VAL A 90 5.55 31.52 -18.30
N ILE A 91 5.86 30.38 -17.69
CA ILE A 91 6.35 30.31 -16.30
C ILE A 91 7.67 29.51 -16.26
N PRO A 92 8.52 29.73 -15.25
CA PRO A 92 9.65 28.85 -15.01
C PRO A 92 9.20 27.40 -14.78
N TRP A 93 10.00 26.45 -15.25
CA TRP A 93 9.81 25.05 -14.89
C TRP A 93 10.27 24.74 -13.47
N TYR A 94 9.88 23.59 -12.96
CA TYR A 94 10.19 23.12 -11.62
C TYR A 94 11.27 22.06 -11.66
N ASN A 95 12.20 22.12 -10.71
CA ASN A 95 13.23 21.10 -10.55
C ASN A 95 12.63 19.82 -9.98
N LYS A 96 13.03 18.68 -10.51
CA LYS A 96 12.78 17.38 -9.89
C LYS A 96 13.62 17.26 -8.63
N ILE A 97 13.08 16.55 -7.65
CA ILE A 97 13.78 16.07 -6.46
C ILE A 97 14.19 14.62 -6.74
N SER A 98 15.31 14.14 -6.19
CA SER A 98 15.64 12.71 -6.30
C SER A 98 14.54 11.86 -5.71
N ALA A 99 14.16 10.77 -6.40
CA ALA A 99 13.32 9.76 -5.77
C ALA A 99 14.04 9.19 -4.55
N GLN A 100 13.26 8.91 -3.52
CA GLN A 100 13.78 8.21 -2.35
C GLN A 100 13.76 6.73 -2.67
N ASN A 101 14.87 6.05 -2.43
CA ASN A 101 14.84 4.60 -2.38
C ASN A 101 13.73 4.21 -1.39
N THR A 102 12.75 3.43 -1.85
CA THR A 102 11.99 2.67 -0.87
C THR A 102 13.03 1.82 -0.14
N PRO A 103 12.94 1.70 1.19
CA PRO A 103 13.53 0.54 1.81
C PRO A 103 13.07 -0.63 0.95
N ALA A 104 14.01 -1.40 0.38
CA ALA A 104 13.68 -2.73 -0.13
C ALA A 104 12.74 -3.32 0.91
N PRO A 105 11.59 -3.92 0.53
CA PRO A 105 10.67 -4.46 1.52
C PRO A 105 11.55 -5.23 2.47
N SER A 106 11.74 -4.67 3.66
CA SER A 106 12.40 -5.39 4.71
C SER A 106 11.37 -6.49 4.85
N LEU A 107 11.69 -7.67 4.30
CA LEU A 107 11.23 -8.90 4.88
C LEU A 107 11.62 -8.68 6.32
N ASN A 108 10.67 -8.15 7.09
CA ASN A 108 10.82 -7.95 8.50
C ASN A 108 10.86 -9.40 8.94
N LEU A 109 12.08 -9.91 9.00
CA LEU A 109 12.36 -11.20 9.55
C LEU A 109 12.34 -11.00 11.06
N ASP A 110 11.25 -10.39 11.56
CA ASP A 110 10.75 -10.62 12.90
C ASP A 110 10.24 -12.06 12.90
N ALA A 111 11.12 -13.01 12.57
CA ALA A 111 10.72 -14.38 12.39
C ALA A 111 10.30 -14.88 13.78
N VAL A 112 9.04 -15.29 13.88
CA VAL A 112 8.54 -15.91 15.09
C VAL A 112 9.31 -17.21 15.22
N THR A 113 10.24 -17.23 16.17
CA THR A 113 11.04 -18.42 16.47
C THR A 113 10.13 -19.41 17.18
N CYS A 114 9.88 -20.54 16.53
CA CYS A 114 8.99 -21.56 17.02
C CYS A 114 9.74 -22.53 17.95
N ASP A 115 10.94 -22.96 17.55
CA ASP A 115 11.95 -23.66 18.37
C ASP A 115 13.38 -23.33 17.85
N GLU A 116 14.40 -24.00 18.37
CA GLU A 116 15.83 -23.85 17.99
C GLU A 116 16.12 -24.09 16.49
N GLN A 117 15.24 -24.80 15.78
CA GLN A 117 15.41 -25.15 14.35
C GLN A 117 14.28 -24.65 13.43
N SER A 118 13.21 -24.06 13.98
CA SER A 118 12.02 -23.70 13.21
C SER A 118 11.61 -22.25 13.47
N SER A 119 11.42 -21.49 12.39
CA SER A 119 11.00 -20.09 12.46
C SER A 119 10.00 -19.76 11.35
N CYS A 120 8.99 -18.97 11.70
CA CYS A 120 7.93 -18.53 10.80
C CYS A 120 8.03 -17.03 10.55
N SER A 121 7.39 -16.51 9.50
CA SER A 121 7.34 -15.06 9.21
C SER A 121 6.67 -14.24 10.34
N ALA A 122 6.89 -12.93 10.35
CA ALA A 122 6.46 -11.99 11.41
C ALA A 122 4.99 -12.03 11.80
N ASP A 123 4.11 -12.37 10.86
CA ASP A 123 2.67 -12.41 11.07
C ASP A 123 2.11 -13.85 11.09
N SER A 124 2.99 -14.83 11.35
CA SER A 124 2.64 -16.25 11.36
C SER A 124 2.68 -16.83 12.78
N THR A 125 1.77 -17.77 13.06
CA THR A 125 1.71 -18.48 14.34
C THR A 125 2.24 -19.90 14.23
N CYS A 126 3.10 -20.31 15.16
CA CYS A 126 3.69 -21.65 15.17
C CYS A 126 2.73 -22.69 15.75
N CYS A 127 2.39 -23.72 14.97
CA CYS A 127 1.48 -24.77 15.41
C CYS A 127 2.08 -26.18 15.19
N TYR A 128 1.67 -27.14 16.02
CA TYR A 128 2.14 -28.53 15.91
C TYR A 128 1.36 -29.32 14.86
N LEU A 129 2.11 -30.01 14.00
CA LEU A 129 1.58 -30.93 12.99
C LEU A 129 1.38 -32.33 13.57
N SER A 130 0.67 -33.19 12.83
CA SER A 130 0.48 -34.61 13.16
C SER A 130 1.78 -35.42 13.15
N THR A 131 2.81 -34.95 12.44
CA THR A 131 4.14 -35.55 12.39
C THR A 131 4.99 -35.29 13.64
N GLY A 132 4.56 -34.35 14.50
CA GLY A 132 5.33 -33.88 15.66
C GLY A 132 6.22 -32.67 15.36
N GLU A 133 6.30 -32.24 14.10
CA GLU A 133 7.02 -31.04 13.66
C GLU A 133 6.17 -29.78 13.82
N ARG A 134 6.78 -28.61 13.66
CA ARG A 134 6.08 -27.32 13.70
C ARG A 134 5.82 -26.79 12.30
N GLY A 135 4.57 -26.43 12.04
CA GLY A 135 4.15 -25.74 10.84
C GLY A 135 3.85 -24.26 11.13
N CYS A 136 3.87 -23.46 10.06
CA CYS A 136 3.55 -22.05 10.11
C CYS A 136 2.09 -21.83 9.74
N CYS A 137 1.30 -21.32 10.68
CA CYS A 137 -0.01 -20.78 10.38
C CYS A 137 0.16 -19.36 9.83
N PRO A 138 -0.41 -19.02 8.67
CA PRO A 138 -0.24 -17.70 8.04
C PRO A 138 -1.08 -16.59 8.70
N LEU A 139 -1.85 -16.93 9.76
CA LEU A 139 -2.63 -15.99 10.55
C LEU A 139 -1.83 -15.53 11.80
N PRO A 140 -1.87 -14.23 12.14
CA PRO A 140 -1.28 -13.74 13.37
C PRO A 140 -2.16 -14.14 14.57
N GLU A 141 -1.52 -14.51 15.68
CA GLU A 141 -2.17 -14.93 16.93
C GLU A 141 -3.24 -16.03 16.76
N ALA A 142 -3.00 -16.97 15.86
CA ALA A 142 -3.94 -18.03 15.53
C ALA A 142 -4.06 -19.09 16.64
N VAL A 143 -5.23 -19.69 16.77
CA VAL A 143 -5.46 -20.85 17.62
C VAL A 143 -5.21 -22.12 16.81
N CYS A 144 -4.28 -22.96 17.27
CA CYS A 144 -3.98 -24.24 16.64
C CYS A 144 -5.10 -25.25 16.90
N CYS A 145 -5.67 -25.82 15.84
CA CYS A 145 -6.74 -26.79 15.98
C CYS A 145 -6.22 -28.16 16.44
N PRO A 146 -7.04 -28.95 17.15
CA PRO A 146 -6.67 -30.28 17.61
C PRO A 146 -6.50 -31.29 16.46
N ASP A 147 -6.94 -30.94 15.25
CA ASP A 147 -6.73 -31.73 14.03
C ASP A 147 -5.28 -31.65 13.51
N ARG A 148 -4.46 -30.70 14.02
CA ARG A 148 -3.04 -30.51 13.67
C ARG A 148 -2.79 -30.25 12.19
N GLU A 149 -3.82 -29.84 11.47
CA GLU A 149 -3.78 -29.51 10.05
C GLU A 149 -4.28 -28.08 9.81
N HIS A 150 -5.16 -27.58 10.68
CA HIS A 150 -5.75 -26.27 10.54
C HIS A 150 -5.43 -25.35 11.72
N CYS A 151 -5.47 -24.06 11.43
CA CYS A 151 -5.40 -23.00 12.43
C CYS A 151 -6.51 -21.99 12.17
N CYS A 152 -7.11 -21.46 13.24
CA CYS A 152 -8.19 -20.48 13.13
C CYS A 152 -7.71 -19.12 13.67
N PRO A 153 -8.31 -18.00 13.21
CA PRO A 153 -8.03 -16.69 13.79
C PRO A 153 -8.32 -16.66 15.29
N LYS A 154 -7.70 -15.72 16.00
CA LYS A 154 -8.03 -15.40 17.39
C LYS A 154 -9.54 -15.20 17.54
N ASP A 155 -10.12 -15.78 18.59
CA ASP A 155 -11.56 -15.79 18.90
C ASP A 155 -12.45 -16.75 18.08
N TYR A 156 -11.87 -17.56 17.19
CA TYR A 156 -12.60 -18.63 16.50
C TYR A 156 -12.29 -20.01 17.09
N ASN A 157 -13.34 -20.80 17.32
CA ASN A 157 -13.22 -22.18 17.75
C ASN A 157 -13.18 -23.12 16.54
N CYS A 158 -12.29 -24.10 16.60
CA CYS A 158 -12.21 -25.19 15.63
C CYS A 158 -13.48 -26.05 15.70
N GLY A 159 -14.50 -25.68 14.93
CA GLY A 159 -15.74 -26.42 14.83
C GLY A 159 -15.59 -27.66 13.96
N THR A 160 -16.02 -28.82 14.45
CA THR A 160 -16.03 -30.10 13.72
C THR A 160 -17.14 -30.17 12.66
N GLN A 161 -17.28 -29.15 11.83
CA GLN A 161 -18.28 -29.13 10.77
C GLN A 161 -17.62 -29.33 9.40
N LYS A 162 -17.59 -30.60 8.97
CA LYS A 162 -17.36 -31.01 7.58
C LYS A 162 -18.24 -30.16 6.64
N LYS A 163 -17.66 -29.18 5.96
CA LYS A 163 -18.30 -28.51 4.82
C LYS A 163 -17.34 -28.47 3.62
N LYS A 164 -17.41 -29.55 2.86
CA LYS A 164 -17.23 -29.68 1.40
C LYS A 164 -16.13 -28.80 0.77
N PHE A 165 -14.97 -29.40 0.54
CA PHE A 165 -14.15 -29.06 -0.62
C PHE A 165 -14.95 -29.37 -1.88
N PHE A 166 -15.38 -28.34 -2.62
CA PHE A 166 -15.58 -28.46 -4.06
C PHE A 166 -14.29 -27.96 -4.72
N VAL A 167 -13.44 -28.89 -5.12
CA VAL A 167 -12.31 -28.59 -6.00
C VAL A 167 -12.89 -28.36 -7.40
N SER A 168 -12.85 -27.13 -7.88
CA SER A 168 -12.89 -26.84 -9.30
C SER A 168 -12.05 -25.60 -9.60
N VAL A 169 -10.80 -25.87 -10.00
CA VAL A 169 -10.10 -25.27 -11.13
C VAL A 169 -10.12 -23.73 -11.23
N PHE A 170 -8.95 -23.14 -10.91
CA PHE A 170 -8.53 -21.74 -11.06
C PHE A 170 -9.19 -20.68 -10.17
N PHE A 171 -8.39 -19.64 -9.87
CA PHE A 171 -8.67 -18.37 -9.20
C PHE A 171 -8.32 -18.27 -7.70
N PHE A 172 -7.33 -17.39 -7.45
CA PHE A 172 -7.10 -16.59 -6.25
C PHE A 172 -8.16 -16.77 -5.16
N TYR A 173 -7.84 -17.51 -4.09
CA TYR A 173 -8.68 -17.45 -2.89
C TYR A 173 -8.40 -16.12 -2.18
N PRO A 174 -9.39 -15.21 -2.09
CA PRO A 174 -9.26 -14.09 -1.18
C PRO A 174 -9.19 -14.68 0.23
N TYR A 175 -8.23 -14.22 0.99
CA TYR A 175 -8.07 -14.48 2.40
C TYR A 175 -9.38 -14.11 3.13
N ASN A 176 -10.30 -15.07 3.25
CA ASN A 176 -11.60 -14.84 3.83
C ASN A 176 -11.41 -14.90 5.35
N LYS A 177 -11.49 -13.73 6.01
CA LYS A 177 -11.17 -13.50 7.44
C LYS A 177 -11.98 -14.35 8.44
N ASN A 178 -12.84 -15.24 7.98
CA ASN A 178 -13.81 -15.99 8.79
C ASN A 178 -13.66 -17.53 8.67
N HIS A 179 -12.57 -18.03 8.09
CA HIS A 179 -12.33 -19.47 7.92
C HIS A 179 -10.97 -19.90 8.47
N CYS A 180 -10.89 -21.13 8.98
CA CYS A 180 -9.63 -21.72 9.41
C CYS A 180 -8.76 -22.04 8.20
N CYS A 181 -7.48 -21.71 8.28
CA CYS A 181 -6.51 -21.92 7.22
C CYS A 181 -5.75 -23.23 7.43
N PRO A 182 -5.32 -23.90 6.35
CA PRO A 182 -4.36 -24.99 6.47
C PRO A 182 -3.01 -24.46 6.95
N MET A 183 -2.32 -25.23 7.77
CA MET A 183 -0.93 -24.95 8.13
C MET A 183 -0.01 -25.15 6.92
N LEU A 184 1.03 -24.35 6.85
CA LEU A 184 2.10 -24.49 5.87
C LEU A 184 3.28 -25.24 6.49
N PHE A 185 3.90 -26.11 5.70
CA PHE A 185 5.12 -26.86 6.04
C PHE A 185 6.37 -26.01 5.75
#